data_AF-A0A423H071-F1
#
_entry.id   AF-A0A423H071-F1
#
_cell.length_a   1.000
_cell.length_b   1.000
_cell.length_c   1.000
_cell.angle_alpha   90.00
_cell.angle_beta   90.00
_cell.angle_gamma   90.00
#
_symmetry.space_group_name_H-M   'P 1'
#
loop_
_entity.id
_entity.type
_entity.pdbx_description
1 polymer ?
#
loop_
_entity_poly.entity_id
_entity_poly.type
_entity_poly.pdbx_seq_one_letter_code
_entity_poly.pdbx_strand_id
1 'polypeptide(L)'
;MKGRDQVDCALYNLNLTQLAIGAALEDLTTLIEQISCLEPGTSASLRHYLSTIERNSDRSCEAIYSLIRSRQDPEVLWSPHTRSRSEVSAWA
;
A
#
# COMPACT_ATOMS: atom_id res chain seq x y z
N MET A 1 -22.30 -12.56 -0.15
CA MET A 1 -20.86 -12.67 0.17
C MET A 1 -20.58 -11.74 1.34
N LYS A 2 -19.94 -12.23 2.40
CA LYS A 2 -19.66 -11.41 3.59
C LYS A 2 -18.53 -10.44 3.25
N GLY A 3 -18.50 -9.25 3.84
CA GLY A 3 -17.50 -8.22 3.52
C GLY A 3 -16.03 -8.65 3.71
N ARG A 4 -15.76 -9.72 4.47
CA ARG A 4 -14.41 -10.30 4.62
C ARG A 4 -13.92 -10.95 3.32
N ASP A 5 -14.77 -11.71 2.63
CA ASP A 5 -14.43 -12.39 1.37
C ASP A 5 -14.04 -11.39 0.27
N GLN A 6 -14.63 -10.18 0.30
CA GLN A 6 -14.31 -9.11 -0.64
C GLN A 6 -12.94 -8.48 -0.35
N VAL A 7 -12.57 -8.32 0.92
CA VAL A 7 -11.24 -7.81 1.32
C VAL A 7 -10.15 -8.81 0.95
N ASP A 8 -10.37 -10.10 1.20
CA ASP A 8 -9.40 -11.14 0.87
C ASP A 8 -9.17 -11.25 -0.64
N CYS A 9 -10.25 -11.15 -1.44
CA CYS A 9 -10.16 -11.10 -2.90
C CYS A 9 -9.41 -9.85 -3.40
N ALA A 10 -9.69 -8.68 -2.80
CA ALA A 10 -8.99 -7.44 -3.15
C ALA A 10 -7.48 -7.51 -2.84
N LEU A 11 -7.10 -8.08 -1.69
CA LEU A 11 -5.70 -8.27 -1.31
C LEU A 11 -4.98 -9.25 -2.23
N TYR A 12 -5.63 -10.33 -2.63
CA TYR A 12 -5.08 -11.26 -3.61
C TYR A 12 -4.79 -10.57 -4.95
N ASN A 13 -5.77 -9.81 -5.48
CA ASN A 13 -5.59 -9.06 -6.72
C ASN A 13 -4.51 -7.98 -6.61
N LEU A 14 -4.39 -7.32 -5.46
CA LEU A 14 -3.33 -6.36 -5.18
C LEU A 14 -1.95 -7.03 -5.26
N ASN A 15 -1.78 -8.22 -4.66
CA ASN A 15 -0.52 -8.95 -4.74
C ASN A 15 -0.15 -9.35 -6.16
N LEU A 16 -1.12 -9.85 -6.94
CA LEU A 16 -0.87 -10.17 -8.36
C LEU A 16 -0.46 -8.93 -9.14
N THR A 17 -1.09 -7.79 -8.86
CA THR A 17 -0.75 -6.51 -9.49
C THR A 17 0.67 -6.06 -9.11
N GLN A 18 1.05 -6.20 -7.83
CA GLN A 18 2.39 -5.84 -7.35
C GLN A 18 3.48 -6.69 -8.00
N LEU A 19 3.25 -8.01 -8.13
CA LEU A 19 4.16 -8.91 -8.84
C LEU A 19 4.30 -8.53 -10.33
N ALA A 20 3.19 -8.20 -10.98
CA ALA A 20 3.19 -7.77 -12.38
C ALA A 20 3.95 -6.44 -12.59
N ILE A 21 3.79 -5.49 -11.66
CA ILE A 21 4.56 -4.24 -11.67
C ILE A 21 6.05 -4.52 -11.51
N GLY A 22 6.44 -5.35 -10.54
CA GLY A 22 7.84 -5.73 -10.33
C GLY A 22 8.47 -6.33 -11.59
N ALA A 23 7.82 -7.31 -12.21
CA ALA A 23 8.29 -7.94 -13.44
C ALA A 23 8.43 -6.93 -14.59
N ALA A 24 7.44 -6.03 -14.76
CA ALA A 24 7.50 -5.01 -15.81
C ALA A 24 8.66 -4.02 -15.60
N LEU A 25 8.98 -3.65 -14.36
CA LEU A 25 10.10 -2.76 -14.04
C LEU A 25 11.46 -3.45 -14.28
N GLU A 26 11.56 -4.74 -14.01
CA GLU A 26 12.74 -5.55 -14.33
C GLU A 26 12.96 -5.61 -15.85
N ASP A 27 11.91 -5.94 -16.61
CA ASP A 27 11.95 -5.95 -18.08
C ASP A 27 12.39 -4.60 -18.66
N LEU A 28 11.86 -3.50 -18.12
CA LEU A 28 12.25 -2.14 -18.54
C LEU A 28 13.71 -1.83 -18.20
N THR A 29 14.21 -2.33 -17.07
CA THR A 29 15.62 -2.18 -16.68
C THR A 29 16.54 -2.90 -17.66
N THR A 30 16.20 -4.14 -18.02
CA THR A 30 16.91 -4.90 -19.04
C THR A 30 16.84 -4.22 -20.41
N LEU A 31 15.68 -3.66 -20.79
CA LEU A 31 15.54 -2.92 -22.05
C LEU A 31 16.47 -1.69 -22.10
N ILE A 32 16.59 -0.94 -21.00
CA ILE A 32 17.53 0.20 -20.91
C ILE A 32 18.97 -0.23 -21.16
N GLU A 33 19.37 -1.42 -20.70
CA GLU A 33 20.72 -1.96 -20.93
C GLU A 33 20.97 -2.35 -22.39
N GLN A 34 19.91 -2.71 -23.13
CA GLN A 34 20.00 -3.11 -24.53
C GLN A 34 19.99 -1.92 -25.50
N ILE A 35 19.53 -0.74 -25.06
CA ILE A 35 19.50 0.45 -25.91
C ILE A 35 20.89 1.08 -25.98
N SER A 36 21.60 0.80 -27.06
CA SER A 36 22.98 1.24 -27.31
C SER A 36 23.15 2.74 -27.56
N CYS A 37 22.06 3.48 -27.84
CA CYS A 37 22.10 4.90 -28.16
C CYS A 37 21.74 5.84 -27.00
N LEU A 38 21.50 5.30 -25.79
CA LEU A 38 21.23 6.15 -24.62
C LEU A 38 22.52 6.78 -24.10
N GLU A 39 22.50 8.08 -23.86
CA GLU A 39 23.56 8.73 -23.11
C GLU A 39 23.66 8.10 -21.70
N PRO A 40 24.87 7.93 -21.14
CA PRO A 40 25.05 7.33 -19.83
C PRO A 40 24.21 7.98 -18.73
N GLY A 41 24.12 9.32 -18.74
CA GLY A 41 23.31 10.09 -17.79
C GLY A 41 21.81 9.80 -17.89
N THR A 42 21.29 9.65 -19.11
CA THR A 42 19.88 9.28 -19.36
C THR A 42 19.61 7.86 -18.88
N SER A 43 20.49 6.90 -19.18
CA SER A 43 20.32 5.52 -18.73
C SER A 43 20.34 5.41 -17.19
N ALA A 44 21.22 6.15 -16.52
CA ALA A 44 21.30 6.19 -15.05
C ALA A 44 20.03 6.81 -14.45
N SER A 45 19.54 7.90 -15.03
CA SER A 45 18.32 8.58 -14.59
C SER A 45 17.10 7.66 -14.73
N LEU A 46 16.96 6.97 -15.86
CA LEU A 46 15.87 6.03 -16.10
C LEU A 46 15.88 4.87 -15.09
N ARG A 47 17.03 4.23 -14.85
CA ARG A 47 17.16 3.18 -13.82
C ARG A 47 16.79 3.69 -12.43
N HIS A 48 17.23 4.92 -12.09
CA HIS A 48 16.87 5.54 -10.82
C HIS A 48 15.36 5.75 -10.68
N TYR A 49 14.68 6.20 -11.74
CA TYR A 49 13.22 6.34 -11.74
C TYR A 49 12.51 5.00 -11.62
N LEU A 50 12.94 3.96 -12.33
CA LEU A 50 12.35 2.62 -12.22
C LEU A 50 12.47 2.09 -10.78
N SER A 51 13.65 2.19 -10.17
CA SER A 51 13.86 1.79 -8.76
C SER A 51 13.00 2.63 -7.80
N THR A 52 12.80 3.91 -8.08
CA THR A 52 11.92 4.76 -7.26
C THR A 52 10.46 4.33 -7.37
N ILE A 53 10.00 3.96 -8.56
CA ILE A 53 8.63 3.45 -8.78
C ILE A 53 8.41 2.15 -8.02
N GLU A 54 9.34 1.20 -8.12
CA GLU A 54 9.30 -0.08 -7.40
C GLU A 54 9.12 0.14 -5.89
N ARG A 55 10.01 0.94 -5.28
CA ARG A 55 9.99 1.24 -3.84
C ARG A 55 8.70 1.94 -3.42
N ASN A 56 8.17 2.83 -4.25
CA ASN A 56 6.91 3.52 -3.96
C ASN A 56 5.71 2.58 -4.06
N SER A 57 5.74 1.62 -4.99
CA SER A 57 4.71 0.59 -5.12
C SER A 57 4.70 -0.33 -3.90
N ASP A 58 5.87 -0.79 -3.46
CA ASP A 58 6.01 -1.62 -2.25
C ASP A 58 5.49 -0.89 -0.99
N ARG A 59 5.90 0.36 -0.78
CA ARG A 59 5.44 1.18 0.35
C ARG A 59 3.93 1.41 0.32
N SER A 60 3.36 1.58 -0.86
CA SER A 60 1.91 1.76 -1.02
C SER A 60 1.17 0.48 -0.65
N CYS A 61 1.67 -0.68 -1.08
CA CYS A 61 1.12 -1.98 -0.67
C CYS A 61 1.23 -2.19 0.85
N GLU A 62 2.39 -1.91 1.44
CA GLU A 62 2.61 -2.01 2.89
C GLU A 62 1.65 -1.11 3.69
N ALA A 63 1.40 0.11 3.21
CA ALA A 63 0.44 1.02 3.81
C ALA A 63 -0.99 0.46 3.77
N ILE A 64 -1.41 -0.13 2.64
CA ILE A 64 -2.72 -0.77 2.51
C ILE A 64 -2.85 -1.95 3.48
N TYR A 65 -1.84 -2.81 3.55
CA TYR A 65 -1.80 -3.93 4.50
C TYR A 65 -1.89 -3.46 5.95
N SER A 66 -1.17 -2.40 6.29
CA SER A 66 -1.17 -1.81 7.63
C SER A 66 -2.54 -1.20 7.99
N LEU A 67 -3.21 -0.54 7.04
CA LEU A 67 -4.56 0.00 7.21
C LEU A 67 -5.62 -1.09 7.42
N ILE A 68 -5.48 -2.21 6.72
CA ILE A 68 -6.41 -3.34 6.88
C ILE A 68 -6.18 -4.01 8.23
N ARG A 69 -4.93 -4.22 8.62
CA ARG A 69 -4.57 -4.80 9.93
C ARG A 69 -5.08 -3.95 11.09
N SER A 70 -4.87 -2.62 11.03
CA SER A 70 -5.34 -1.71 12.08
C SER A 70 -6.87 -1.62 12.19
N ARG A 71 -7.60 -1.94 11.12
CA ARG A 71 -9.08 -2.03 11.12
C ARG A 71 -9.60 -3.39 11.58
N GLN A 72 -8.77 -4.42 11.58
CA GLN A 72 -9.13 -5.76 12.05
C GLN A 72 -8.83 -5.94 13.55
N ASP A 73 -8.05 -5.04 14.15
CA ASP A 73 -7.80 -5.01 15.60
C ASP A 73 -8.99 -4.39 16.36
N PRO A 74 -9.67 -5.13 17.26
CA PRO A 74 -10.81 -4.62 18.02
C PRO A 74 -10.43 -3.57 19.09
N GLU A 75 -9.14 -3.37 19.40
CA GLU A 75 -8.71 -2.38 20.40
C GLU A 75 -8.81 -0.92 19.93
N VAL A 76 -8.83 -0.64 18.62
CA VAL A 76 -8.95 0.74 18.11
C VAL A 76 -10.41 1.22 18.07
N LEU A 77 -11.39 0.34 18.30
CA LEU A 77 -12.82 0.70 18.31
C LEU A 77 -13.35 1.16 19.67
N TRP A 78 -12.56 1.03 20.74
CA TRP A 78 -12.93 1.48 22.09
C TRP A 78 -11.89 2.49 22.61
N SER A 79 -12.04 3.75 22.20
CA SER A 79 -11.61 4.89 23.03
C SER A 79 -12.87 5.46 23.70
N PRO A 80 -13.23 5.03 24.93
CA PRO A 80 -14.41 5.51 25.60
C PRO A 80 -14.08 6.76 26.44
N HIS A 81 -13.35 7.75 25.93
CA HIS A 81 -12.93 8.92 26.73
C HIS A 81 -13.13 10.26 26.01
N THR A 82 -14.31 10.49 25.43
CA THR A 82 -14.87 11.85 25.26
C THR A 82 -16.39 11.85 25.37
N ARG A 83 -16.90 11.45 26.55
CA ARG A 83 -18.22 11.91 27.00
C ARG A 83 -18.25 11.98 28.52
N SER A 84 -17.65 13.04 29.08
CA SER A 84 -18.01 13.46 30.43
C SER A 84 -19.44 13.98 30.37
N ARG A 85 -20.40 13.09 30.65
CA ARG A 85 -21.80 13.42 30.88
C ARG A 85 -22.00 13.50 32.39
N SER A 86 -21.44 14.54 33.01
CA SER A 86 -21.86 14.99 34.34
C SER A 86 -22.94 16.04 34.19
N GLU A 87 -24.09 15.64 33.66
CA GLU A 87 -25.32 16.42 33.79
C GLU A 87 -26.51 15.49 33.50
N VAL A 88 -27.52 15.61 34.35
CA VAL A 88 -28.79 14.85 34.40
C VAL A 88 -28.73 13.49 35.09
N SER A 89 -28.87 13.47 36.41
CA SER A 89 -30.14 13.11 37.09
C SER A 89 -29.90 12.72 38.56
N ALA A 90 -30.17 13.63 39.48
CA ALA A 90 -30.49 13.31 40.87
C ALA A 90 -31.88 13.90 41.16
N TRP A 91 -32.89 13.22 40.63
CA TRP A 91 -34.25 13.22 41.18
C TRP A 91 -34.53 11.78 41.61
N ALA A 92 -34.24 11.51 42.88
CA ALA A 92 -34.83 10.50 43.74
C ALA A 92 -34.49 10.87 45.18
#